data_AF-A9TXZ4-F1
#
_entry.id   AF-A9TXZ4-F1
#
_cell.length_a   1.000
_cell.length_b   1.000
_cell.length_c   1.000
_cell.angle_alpha   90.00
_cell.angle_beta   90.00
_cell.angle_gamma   90.00
#
_symmetry.space_group_name_H-M   'P 1'
#
loop_
_entity.id
_entity.type
_entity.pdbx_description
1 polymer ?
#
loop_
_entity_poly.entity_id
_entity_poly.type
_entity_poly.pdbx_seq_one_letter_code
_entity_poly.pdbx_strand_id
1 'polypeptide(L)'
;MPWKKLSRNPAAGSGKIAWPRVQKHVEVKQKFSAEDARRFAFKNPNINFFLICRQKAVQLGSKNYDHKAAVFFTLPDEIVRKLLDNHTFSDPAILHEDCDLYVKAGVSVAYYNSNDSRMNQTISIARDYVMKDGGAAIDVVIIFAANLIHDLVGRNSKRSADRLKLLDVEAKPNQTKPSHKLVCATDAIIKDLADAQKLQKKGITVLLSVLNDHESHSWSSFSDPEDAGNFAKQLKHIVENYNLDGIDIDDEWAEENTPKIPTSLAMVTAMMRFQMPDKIISKALWAKTRDIEYLNKKHSYHGKENKKHFLVDNLTYGWEMSYDIPDVFDIERLEAYCKEPDGMKKKSVCKGFEGGKPYKDADLHTYFDKLKKEGYGGFMVFSFEKESGQDLMKKLLKLWQDEA
;
A
#
# COMPACT_ATOMS: atom_id res chain seq x y z
N MET A 1 -9.51 -12.98 4.85
CA MET A 1 -9.09 -11.80 4.04
C MET A 1 -7.58 -11.70 4.05
N PRO A 2 -6.89 -10.99 3.15
CA PRO A 2 -7.32 -10.02 2.13
C PRO A 2 -7.48 -10.55 0.68
N TRP A 3 -6.79 -11.64 0.40
CA TRP A 3 -7.02 -12.48 -0.77
C TRP A 3 -7.77 -13.72 -0.32
N LYS A 4 -8.95 -13.97 -0.91
CA LYS A 4 -9.76 -15.14 -0.60
C LYS A 4 -9.37 -16.26 -1.54
N LYS A 5 -8.90 -17.38 -0.98
CA LYS A 5 -8.73 -18.61 -1.75
C LYS A 5 -10.12 -19.17 -2.03
N LEU A 6 -10.44 -19.41 -3.30
CA LEU A 6 -11.72 -19.97 -3.69
C LEU A 6 -11.76 -21.48 -3.40
N SER A 7 -12.86 -21.94 -2.81
CA SER A 7 -13.12 -23.36 -2.58
C SER A 7 -13.58 -24.04 -3.85
N ARG A 8 -13.12 -25.28 -4.07
CA ARG A 8 -13.57 -26.12 -5.19
C ARG A 8 -15.04 -26.51 -5.00
N ASN A 9 -15.81 -26.54 -6.08
CA ASN A 9 -17.06 -27.32 -6.14
C ASN A 9 -16.72 -28.78 -6.47
N PRO A 10 -16.92 -29.76 -5.54
CA PRO A 10 -16.59 -31.16 -5.78
C PRO A 10 -17.37 -31.79 -6.95
N ALA A 11 -18.52 -31.23 -7.32
CA ALA A 11 -19.38 -31.71 -8.40
C ALA A 11 -18.97 -31.20 -9.80
N ALA A 12 -18.00 -30.28 -9.90
CA ALA A 12 -17.48 -29.82 -11.18
C ALA A 12 -16.49 -30.88 -11.73
N GLY A 13 -16.90 -31.59 -12.78
CA GLY A 13 -16.03 -32.52 -13.50
C GLY A 13 -14.80 -31.83 -14.10
N SER A 14 -13.82 -32.62 -14.55
CA SER A 14 -12.61 -32.16 -15.25
C SER A 14 -12.93 -31.64 -16.66
N GLY A 15 -13.59 -30.49 -16.73
CA GLY A 15 -13.95 -29.83 -17.98
C GLY A 15 -12.80 -29.01 -18.56
N LYS A 16 -12.69 -29.00 -19.89
CA LYS A 16 -11.90 -27.98 -20.60
C LYS A 16 -12.44 -26.61 -20.23
N ILE A 17 -11.54 -25.71 -19.84
CA ILE A 17 -11.93 -24.40 -19.37
C ILE A 17 -12.51 -23.57 -20.53
N ALA A 18 -13.80 -23.23 -20.46
CA ALA A 18 -14.38 -22.17 -21.27
C ALA A 18 -14.02 -20.81 -20.65
N TRP A 19 -12.75 -20.39 -20.82
CA TRP A 19 -12.28 -19.12 -20.28
C TRP A 19 -13.16 -17.98 -20.79
N PRO A 20 -13.66 -17.08 -19.91
CA PRO A 20 -14.44 -15.95 -20.36
C PRO A 20 -13.64 -15.17 -21.41
N ARG A 21 -14.22 -14.94 -22.58
CA ARG A 21 -13.64 -14.14 -23.68
C ARG A 21 -13.36 -12.67 -23.31
N VAL A 22 -13.47 -12.31 -22.03
CA VAL A 22 -13.56 -10.94 -21.50
C VAL A 22 -12.28 -10.53 -20.74
N GLN A 23 -11.23 -11.34 -20.73
CA GLN A 23 -10.06 -11.05 -19.89
C GLN A 23 -8.96 -10.28 -20.62
N LYS A 24 -8.51 -9.17 -20.01
CA LYS A 24 -7.18 -8.62 -20.31
C LYS A 24 -6.16 -9.35 -19.45
N HIS A 25 -5.37 -10.21 -20.08
CA HIS A 25 -4.21 -10.84 -19.47
C HIS A 25 -3.24 -9.77 -18.99
N VAL A 26 -2.89 -9.78 -17.69
CA VAL A 26 -1.97 -8.79 -17.13
C VAL A 26 -0.54 -9.32 -17.25
N GLU A 27 -0.22 -10.43 -16.60
CA GLU A 27 1.14 -10.96 -16.55
C GLU A 27 1.20 -12.43 -16.11
N VAL A 28 2.31 -13.11 -16.43
CA VAL A 28 2.66 -14.45 -15.93
C VAL A 28 3.99 -14.37 -15.19
N LYS A 29 4.04 -14.96 -14.00
CA LYS A 29 5.29 -15.16 -13.26
C LYS A 29 5.52 -16.63 -12.99
N GLN A 30 6.78 -17.05 -13.01
CA GLN A 30 7.16 -18.44 -12.80
C GLN A 30 7.68 -18.65 -11.38
N LYS A 31 7.49 -19.86 -10.85
CA LYS A 31 7.98 -20.31 -9.53
C LYS A 31 7.50 -19.45 -8.36
N PHE A 32 6.28 -18.92 -8.44
CA PHE A 32 5.69 -18.12 -7.38
C PHE A 32 4.98 -18.99 -6.35
N SER A 33 5.18 -18.68 -5.06
CA SER A 33 4.27 -19.11 -4.00
C SER A 33 2.98 -18.28 -3.99
N ALA A 34 2.00 -18.66 -3.18
CA ALA A 34 0.79 -17.85 -2.97
C ALA A 34 1.14 -16.50 -2.35
N GLU A 35 2.09 -16.49 -1.43
CA GLU A 35 2.60 -15.31 -0.74
C GLU A 35 3.29 -14.35 -1.72
N ASP A 36 4.13 -14.87 -2.62
CA ASP A 36 4.79 -14.06 -3.67
C ASP A 36 3.75 -13.46 -4.62
N ALA A 37 2.77 -14.27 -5.03
CA ALA A 37 1.71 -13.84 -5.96
C ALA A 37 0.84 -12.74 -5.35
N ARG A 38 0.46 -12.84 -4.06
CA ARG A 38 -0.30 -11.78 -3.37
C ARG A 38 0.45 -10.46 -3.36
N ARG A 39 1.74 -10.47 -2.98
CA ARG A 39 2.58 -9.25 -2.95
C ARG A 39 2.77 -8.67 -4.35
N PHE A 40 2.99 -9.52 -5.35
CA PHE A 40 3.11 -9.08 -6.73
C PHE A 40 1.81 -8.44 -7.25
N ALA A 41 0.67 -9.11 -7.03
CA ALA A 41 -0.64 -8.59 -7.39
C ALA A 41 -0.91 -7.24 -6.71
N PHE A 42 -0.50 -7.09 -5.44
CA PHE A 42 -0.71 -5.86 -4.69
C PHE A 42 0.03 -4.65 -5.27
N LYS A 43 1.17 -4.83 -5.95
CA LYS A 43 1.89 -3.73 -6.62
C LYS A 43 1.09 -3.08 -7.76
N ASN A 44 0.11 -3.78 -8.31
CA ASN A 44 -0.77 -3.27 -9.36
C ASN A 44 -2.24 -3.34 -8.93
N PRO A 45 -2.87 -2.21 -8.56
CA PRO A 45 -4.25 -2.19 -8.08
C PRO A 45 -5.29 -2.64 -9.13
N ASN A 46 -4.89 -2.87 -10.38
CA ASN A 46 -5.77 -3.46 -11.38
C ASN A 46 -5.86 -4.98 -11.29
N ILE A 47 -4.89 -5.65 -10.66
CA ILE A 47 -4.95 -7.10 -10.45
C ILE A 47 -5.91 -7.37 -9.28
N ASN A 48 -7.00 -8.08 -9.57
CA ASN A 48 -8.01 -8.46 -8.57
C ASN A 48 -8.28 -9.97 -8.56
N PHE A 49 -7.58 -10.73 -9.40
CA PHE A 49 -7.67 -12.18 -9.45
C PHE A 49 -6.35 -12.78 -9.92
N PHE A 50 -5.95 -13.90 -9.32
CA PHE A 50 -4.85 -14.70 -9.82
C PHE A 50 -5.07 -16.19 -9.55
N LEU A 51 -4.34 -17.01 -10.30
CA LEU A 51 -4.26 -18.44 -10.06
C LEU A 51 -2.81 -18.88 -9.96
N ILE A 52 -2.58 -20.02 -9.30
CA ILE A 52 -1.29 -20.69 -9.19
C ILE A 52 -1.42 -22.12 -9.65
N CYS A 53 -0.64 -22.51 -10.65
CA CYS A 53 -0.56 -23.90 -11.14
C CYS A 53 0.17 -24.78 -10.12
N ARG A 54 -0.45 -25.88 -9.68
CA ARG A 54 0.02 -26.73 -8.59
C ARG A 54 1.06 -27.75 -9.00
N GLN A 55 0.69 -28.76 -9.79
CA GLN A 55 1.52 -29.97 -9.99
C GLN A 55 1.87 -30.27 -11.45
N LYS A 56 1.02 -29.86 -12.40
CA LYS A 56 1.22 -30.12 -13.83
C LYS A 56 1.14 -28.83 -14.63
N ALA A 57 1.66 -28.88 -15.85
CA ALA A 57 1.40 -27.81 -16.79
C ALA A 57 -0.12 -27.74 -17.04
N VAL A 58 -0.68 -26.55 -16.91
CA VAL A 58 -2.12 -26.33 -17.07
C VAL A 58 -2.37 -25.59 -18.36
N GLN A 59 -3.30 -26.10 -19.16
CA GLN A 59 -3.76 -25.41 -20.36
C GLN A 59 -4.90 -24.46 -20.00
N LEU A 60 -4.66 -23.15 -20.10
CA LEU A 60 -5.70 -22.14 -19.97
C LEU A 60 -6.02 -21.58 -21.37
N GLY A 61 -7.11 -22.07 -21.96
CA GLY A 61 -7.51 -21.70 -23.32
C GLY A 61 -6.54 -22.28 -24.36
N SER A 62 -5.93 -21.43 -25.19
CA SER A 62 -4.90 -21.85 -26.16
C SER A 62 -3.47 -21.84 -25.60
N LYS A 63 -3.27 -21.42 -24.34
CA LYS A 63 -1.95 -21.27 -23.73
C LYS A 63 -1.68 -22.35 -22.69
N ASN A 64 -0.44 -22.82 -22.64
CA ASN A 64 0.05 -23.75 -21.62
C ASN A 64 0.92 -22.99 -20.61
N TYR A 65 0.77 -23.33 -19.33
CA TYR A 65 1.49 -22.71 -18.22
C TYR A 65 2.16 -23.78 -17.37
N ASP A 66 3.42 -23.55 -17.01
CA ASP A 66 4.21 -24.51 -16.23
C ASP A 66 3.74 -24.64 -14.78
N HIS A 67 4.25 -25.68 -14.11
CA HIS A 67 4.11 -25.86 -12.67
C HIS A 67 4.62 -24.62 -11.91
N LYS A 68 3.85 -24.16 -10.90
CA LYS A 68 4.07 -22.93 -10.11
C LYS A 68 4.07 -21.63 -10.93
N ALA A 69 3.49 -21.65 -12.13
CA ALA A 69 3.14 -20.41 -12.81
C ALA A 69 2.01 -19.70 -12.02
N ALA A 70 2.24 -18.44 -11.69
CA ALA A 70 1.20 -17.52 -11.23
C ALA A 70 0.72 -16.68 -12.42
N VAL A 71 -0.59 -16.65 -12.65
CA VAL A 71 -1.20 -15.90 -13.77
C VAL A 71 -2.14 -14.86 -13.19
N PHE A 72 -1.96 -13.60 -13.61
CA PHE A 72 -2.63 -12.44 -13.02
C PHE A 72 -3.64 -11.81 -13.98
N PHE A 73 -4.78 -11.39 -13.42
CA PHE A 73 -5.92 -10.91 -14.20
C PHE A 73 -6.56 -9.68 -13.58
N THR A 74 -7.17 -8.89 -14.46
CA THR A 74 -8.19 -7.89 -14.11
C THR A 74 -9.54 -8.42 -14.57
N LEU A 75 -10.39 -8.78 -13.61
CA LEU A 75 -11.78 -9.14 -13.83
C LEU A 75 -12.69 -7.91 -13.65
N PRO A 76 -13.84 -7.83 -14.34
CA PRO A 76 -14.88 -6.86 -14.02
C PRO A 76 -15.36 -6.99 -12.57
N ASP A 77 -15.68 -5.87 -11.92
CA ASP A 77 -16.05 -5.84 -10.50
C ASP A 77 -17.32 -6.66 -10.18
N GLU A 78 -18.28 -6.74 -11.12
CA GLU A 78 -19.47 -7.59 -10.98
C GLU A 78 -19.09 -9.07 -10.85
N ILE A 79 -18.08 -9.52 -11.60
CA ILE A 79 -17.58 -10.90 -11.53
C ILE A 79 -16.87 -11.13 -10.20
N VAL A 80 -16.04 -10.18 -9.77
CA VAL A 80 -15.35 -10.25 -8.46
C VAL A 80 -16.36 -10.38 -7.33
N ARG A 81 -17.42 -9.55 -7.31
CA ARG A 81 -18.49 -9.60 -6.31
C ARG A 81 -19.18 -10.97 -6.29
N LYS A 82 -19.61 -11.49 -7.44
CA LYS A 82 -20.22 -12.83 -7.54
C LYS A 82 -19.30 -13.93 -7.00
N LEU A 83 -18.00 -13.86 -7.25
CA LEU A 83 -17.01 -14.82 -6.74
C LEU A 83 -16.85 -14.74 -5.21
N LEU A 84 -16.95 -13.53 -4.64
CA LEU A 84 -16.86 -13.32 -3.20
C LEU A 84 -18.12 -13.83 -2.49
N ASP A 85 -19.31 -13.58 -3.04
CA ASP A 85 -20.62 -13.92 -2.44
C ASP A 85 -20.91 -15.42 -2.47
N ASN A 86 -20.79 -16.05 -3.65
CA ASN A 86 -21.28 -17.41 -3.84
C ASN A 86 -20.24 -18.49 -3.50
N HIS A 87 -19.00 -18.10 -3.22
CA HIS A 87 -17.84 -18.98 -3.06
C HIS A 87 -17.64 -20.01 -4.20
N THR A 88 -18.41 -19.90 -5.27
CA THR A 88 -18.53 -20.83 -6.37
C THR A 88 -18.94 -20.04 -7.60
N PHE A 89 -18.26 -20.30 -8.70
CA PHE A 89 -18.80 -20.03 -10.02
C PHE A 89 -19.44 -21.36 -10.44
N SER A 90 -20.73 -21.33 -10.80
CA SER A 90 -21.42 -22.48 -11.39
C SER A 90 -20.94 -22.78 -12.81
N ASP A 91 -20.05 -21.96 -13.37
CA ASP A 91 -19.34 -22.28 -14.60
C ASP A 91 -18.11 -23.15 -14.26
N PRO A 92 -18.09 -24.42 -14.68
CA PRO A 92 -16.95 -25.32 -14.52
C PRO A 92 -15.67 -24.84 -15.22
N ALA A 93 -15.72 -23.73 -15.97
CA ALA A 93 -14.56 -23.09 -16.58
C ALA A 93 -13.48 -22.66 -15.57
N ILE A 94 -13.81 -21.94 -14.51
CA ILE A 94 -12.75 -21.22 -13.75
C ILE A 94 -11.99 -22.14 -12.78
N LEU A 95 -12.62 -23.21 -12.28
CA LEU A 95 -12.07 -24.07 -11.23
C LEU A 95 -11.32 -25.27 -11.83
N HIS A 96 -10.07 -25.07 -12.26
CA HIS A 96 -9.21 -26.18 -12.69
C HIS A 96 -8.67 -26.96 -11.48
N GLU A 97 -8.71 -28.29 -11.55
CA GLU A 97 -8.23 -29.14 -10.45
C GLU A 97 -6.72 -29.07 -10.21
N ASP A 98 -5.95 -28.46 -11.11
CA ASP A 98 -4.52 -28.24 -10.91
C ASP A 98 -4.17 -26.79 -10.55
N CYS A 99 -5.16 -25.95 -10.22
CA CYS A 99 -4.91 -24.56 -9.85
C CYS A 99 -5.45 -24.22 -8.45
N ASP A 100 -4.72 -23.39 -7.73
CA ASP A 100 -5.25 -22.63 -6.59
C ASP A 100 -5.67 -21.24 -7.07
N LEU A 101 -6.88 -20.80 -6.72
CA LEU A 101 -7.46 -19.56 -7.21
C LEU A 101 -7.65 -18.56 -6.08
N TYR A 102 -7.35 -17.30 -6.36
CA TYR A 102 -7.41 -16.22 -5.40
C TYR A 102 -8.10 -15.00 -5.99
N VAL A 103 -9.07 -14.46 -5.25
CA VAL A 103 -9.76 -13.22 -5.58
C VAL A 103 -9.49 -12.17 -4.51
N LYS A 104 -9.29 -10.92 -4.93
CA LYS A 104 -9.08 -9.79 -4.01
C LYS A 104 -10.41 -9.42 -3.36
N ALA A 105 -10.50 -9.58 -2.04
CA ALA A 105 -11.72 -9.28 -1.28
C ALA A 105 -11.74 -7.86 -0.72
N GLY A 106 -10.56 -7.26 -0.55
CA GLY A 106 -10.36 -5.93 0.01
C GLY A 106 -8.88 -5.70 0.29
N VAL A 107 -8.58 -4.65 1.02
CA VAL A 107 -7.24 -4.32 1.51
C VAL A 107 -7.29 -4.07 3.00
N SER A 108 -6.43 -4.72 3.77
CA SER A 108 -6.21 -4.45 5.20
C SER A 108 -4.80 -3.90 5.43
N VAL A 109 -4.72 -2.70 5.99
CA VAL A 109 -3.45 -2.00 6.23
C VAL A 109 -3.23 -1.78 7.72
N ALA A 110 -2.06 -2.16 8.22
CA ALA A 110 -1.60 -1.87 9.56
C ALA A 110 -0.55 -0.76 9.52
N TYR A 111 -0.88 0.42 10.07
CA TYR A 111 0.08 1.48 10.33
C TYR A 111 0.70 1.23 11.71
N TYR A 112 2.01 0.92 11.72
CA TYR A 112 2.73 0.46 12.90
C TYR A 112 3.73 1.52 13.37
N ASN A 113 3.54 2.06 14.58
CA ASN A 113 4.46 3.05 15.13
C ASN A 113 5.64 2.37 15.85
N SER A 114 6.77 2.25 15.15
CA SER A 114 8.00 1.66 15.70
C SER A 114 8.58 2.46 16.87
N ASN A 115 8.27 3.76 16.96
CA ASN A 115 8.85 4.65 17.95
C ASN A 115 8.04 4.72 19.26
N ASP A 116 6.95 3.96 19.42
CA ASP A 116 6.23 3.92 20.69
C ASP A 116 7.02 3.13 21.74
N SER A 117 7.91 3.83 22.45
CA SER A 117 8.79 3.25 23.47
C SER A 117 8.06 2.65 24.68
N ARG A 118 6.73 2.83 24.78
CA ARG A 118 5.91 2.22 25.82
C ARG A 118 5.55 0.77 25.48
N MET A 119 5.78 0.34 24.24
CA MET A 119 5.42 -0.99 23.77
C MET A 119 6.66 -1.90 23.72
N ASN A 120 6.52 -3.11 24.23
CA ASN A 120 7.53 -4.18 24.12
C ASN A 120 7.26 -5.11 22.92
N GLN A 121 6.44 -4.65 21.96
CA GLN A 121 6.09 -5.39 20.75
C GLN A 121 7.06 -5.04 19.62
N THR A 122 7.26 -5.98 18.71
CA THR A 122 8.02 -5.80 17.47
C THR A 122 7.08 -5.89 16.28
N ILE A 123 7.51 -5.45 15.10
CA ILE A 123 6.71 -5.54 13.88
C ILE A 123 6.23 -6.98 13.54
N SER A 124 6.83 -8.01 14.15
CA SER A 124 6.39 -9.41 13.98
C SER A 124 4.96 -9.66 14.46
N ILE A 125 4.37 -8.80 15.28
CA ILE A 125 2.96 -8.93 15.65
C ILE A 125 2.05 -8.96 14.42
N ALA A 126 2.37 -8.19 13.38
CA ALA A 126 1.59 -8.19 12.13
C ALA A 126 1.76 -9.50 11.34
N ARG A 127 2.94 -10.12 11.41
CA ARG A 127 3.21 -11.45 10.82
C ARG A 127 2.38 -12.54 11.51
N ASP A 128 2.26 -12.45 12.83
CA ASP A 128 1.59 -13.46 13.66
C ASP A 128 0.08 -13.22 13.74
N TYR A 129 -0.39 -12.07 13.28
CA TYR A 129 -1.80 -11.73 13.14
C TYR A 129 -2.41 -12.43 11.92
N VAL A 130 -2.96 -13.62 12.16
CA VAL A 130 -3.45 -14.54 11.11
C VAL A 130 -4.96 -14.73 11.14
N MET A 131 -5.51 -15.07 9.98
CA MET A 131 -6.87 -15.55 9.81
C MET A 131 -7.03 -16.97 10.38
N LYS A 132 -8.28 -17.45 10.51
CA LYS A 132 -8.60 -18.82 10.98
C LYS A 132 -7.91 -19.93 10.16
N ASP A 133 -7.68 -19.69 8.88
CA ASP A 133 -7.00 -20.62 7.96
C ASP A 133 -5.46 -20.55 8.04
N GLY A 134 -4.92 -19.72 8.93
CA GLY A 134 -3.48 -19.49 9.09
C GLY A 134 -2.86 -18.52 8.08
N GLY A 135 -3.63 -18.01 7.12
CA GLY A 135 -3.19 -16.97 6.19
C GLY A 135 -2.99 -15.62 6.88
N ALA A 136 -2.11 -14.77 6.33
CA ALA A 136 -1.94 -13.41 6.84
C ALA A 136 -3.26 -12.63 6.78
N ALA A 137 -3.64 -11.97 7.89
CA ALA A 137 -4.84 -11.14 7.95
C ALA A 137 -4.59 -9.69 7.47
N ILE A 138 -3.33 -9.30 7.32
CA ILE A 138 -2.88 -7.96 6.92
C ILE A 138 -2.24 -8.04 5.52
N ASP A 139 -2.64 -7.18 4.58
CA ASP A 139 -1.95 -7.06 3.28
C ASP A 139 -0.68 -6.23 3.39
N VAL A 140 -0.78 -5.11 4.12
CA VAL A 140 0.24 -4.07 4.11
C VAL A 140 0.56 -3.68 5.53
N VAL A 141 1.85 -3.69 5.85
CA VAL A 141 2.37 -3.04 7.05
C VAL A 141 3.14 -1.80 6.61
N ILE A 142 2.80 -0.68 7.22
CA ILE A 142 3.48 0.60 7.01
C ILE A 142 4.26 0.93 8.29
N ILE A 143 5.59 0.97 8.17
CA ILE A 143 6.51 1.28 9.24
C ILE A 143 6.52 2.80 9.43
N PHE A 144 5.98 3.28 10.54
CA PHE A 144 5.82 4.69 10.86
C PHE A 144 6.79 5.16 11.95
N ALA A 145 7.67 6.12 11.71
CA ALA A 145 8.14 6.59 10.40
C ALA A 145 9.63 6.93 10.44
N ALA A 146 10.25 6.88 9.26
CA ALA A 146 11.47 7.64 8.98
C ALA A 146 11.11 9.12 8.75
N ASN A 147 12.11 9.99 8.66
CA ASN A 147 11.91 11.43 8.58
C ASN A 147 12.67 12.08 7.41
N LEU A 148 12.04 13.05 6.75
CA LEU A 148 12.66 14.01 5.84
C LEU A 148 13.19 15.19 6.68
N ILE A 149 14.51 15.41 6.62
CA ILE A 149 15.22 16.46 7.36
C ILE A 149 16.09 17.33 6.43
N HIS A 150 16.51 18.50 6.92
CA HIS A 150 17.40 19.44 6.26
C HIS A 150 18.81 19.45 6.86
N ASP A 151 19.79 18.98 6.07
CA ASP A 151 21.24 18.92 6.33
C ASP A 151 21.65 18.28 7.69
N LEU A 152 22.85 17.69 7.73
CA LEU A 152 23.44 17.11 8.94
C LEU A 152 24.32 18.12 9.69
N VAL A 153 24.62 19.29 9.10
CA VAL A 153 25.59 20.24 9.65
C VAL A 153 24.95 21.18 10.67
N GLY A 154 25.35 21.05 11.94
CA GLY A 154 25.16 22.09 12.96
C GLY A 154 24.12 21.86 14.06
N ARG A 155 23.48 20.68 14.15
CA ARG A 155 22.44 20.44 15.18
C ARG A 155 22.97 19.73 16.42
N ASN A 156 23.29 20.51 17.44
CA ASN A 156 23.56 20.07 18.83
C ASN A 156 22.28 19.58 19.57
N SER A 157 21.36 18.90 18.89
CA SER A 157 20.16 18.33 19.54
C SER A 157 20.35 16.82 19.75
N LYS A 158 20.04 16.32 20.95
CA LYS A 158 20.03 14.87 21.25
C LYS A 158 19.22 14.05 20.22
N ARG A 159 18.15 14.64 19.64
CA ARG A 159 17.32 14.01 18.59
C ARG A 159 18.06 13.74 17.27
N SER A 160 19.09 14.53 16.95
CA SER A 160 19.80 14.46 15.67
C SER A 160 20.92 13.40 15.67
N ALA A 161 21.54 13.13 16.82
CA ALA A 161 22.58 12.11 16.96
C ALA A 161 22.04 10.67 16.81
N ASP A 162 20.80 10.43 17.24
CA ASP A 162 20.16 9.10 17.23
C ASP A 162 19.53 8.72 15.87
N ARG A 163 19.36 9.68 14.94
CA ARG A 163 18.61 9.50 13.68
C ARG A 163 19.49 9.31 12.43
N LEU A 164 20.81 9.32 12.57
CA LEU A 164 21.81 9.38 11.49
C LEU A 164 21.96 8.12 10.61
N LYS A 165 21.10 7.11 10.74
CA LYS A 165 21.47 5.72 10.42
C LYS A 165 20.87 5.09 9.16
N LEU A 166 19.99 5.78 8.41
CA LEU A 166 19.53 5.26 7.11
C LEU A 166 20.50 5.57 5.96
N LEU A 167 21.33 6.59 6.13
CA LEU A 167 22.39 6.89 5.18
C LEU A 167 23.62 6.08 5.59
N ASP A 168 23.76 4.89 5.01
CA ASP A 168 25.09 4.30 4.91
C ASP A 168 25.98 5.31 4.14
N VAL A 169 27.24 5.41 4.54
CA VAL A 169 28.19 6.42 4.04
C VAL A 169 28.34 6.38 2.51
N GLU A 170 27.98 5.26 1.87
CA GLU A 170 27.95 5.03 0.42
C GLU A 170 26.77 5.70 -0.31
N ALA A 171 25.72 6.12 0.40
CA ALA A 171 24.59 6.86 -0.17
C ALA A 171 24.91 8.34 -0.42
N LYS A 172 26.14 8.81 -0.12
CA LYS A 172 26.66 10.08 -0.63
C LYS A 172 26.89 9.89 -2.13
N PRO A 173 25.98 10.32 -3.02
CA PRO A 173 26.24 10.23 -4.44
C PRO A 173 27.50 11.06 -4.69
N ASN A 174 28.28 10.73 -5.73
CA ASN A 174 29.25 11.67 -6.29
C ASN A 174 28.47 12.92 -6.72
N GLN A 175 28.32 13.85 -5.77
CA GLN A 175 27.45 15.00 -5.83
C GLN A 175 28.30 16.18 -6.24
N THR A 176 27.95 16.79 -7.37
CA THR A 176 28.44 18.13 -7.71
C THR A 176 27.85 19.20 -6.78
N LYS A 177 26.75 18.89 -6.07
CA LYS A 177 26.13 19.70 -5.01
C LYS A 177 25.55 18.83 -3.88
N PRO A 178 25.76 19.16 -2.59
CA PRO A 178 25.13 18.48 -1.47
C PRO A 178 23.61 18.46 -1.58
N SER A 179 22.96 17.32 -1.37
CA SER A 179 21.49 17.26 -1.17
C SER A 179 21.17 17.84 0.20
N HIS A 180 20.41 18.92 0.24
CA HIS A 180 20.02 19.55 1.51
C HIS A 180 18.85 18.83 2.18
N LYS A 181 18.08 18.02 1.44
CA LYS A 181 17.03 17.16 1.99
C LYS A 181 17.51 15.72 2.11
N LEU A 182 17.37 15.14 3.31
CA LEU A 182 17.88 13.82 3.66
C LEU A 182 16.80 12.95 4.32
N VAL A 183 16.94 11.63 4.20
CA VAL A 183 16.10 10.66 4.93
C VAL A 183 16.86 10.10 6.12
N CYS A 184 16.23 10.10 7.29
CA CYS A 184 16.82 9.65 8.55
C CYS A 184 15.85 8.75 9.32
N ALA A 185 16.33 7.89 10.21
CA ALA A 185 15.45 7.09 11.08
C ALA A 185 16.14 6.66 12.36
N THR A 186 15.32 6.31 13.35
CA THR A 186 15.74 5.80 14.66
C THR A 186 16.16 4.33 14.58
N ASP A 187 16.83 3.84 15.62
CA ASP A 187 17.16 2.42 15.76
C ASP A 187 15.94 1.50 15.77
N ALA A 188 14.81 1.98 16.33
CA ALA A 188 13.58 1.20 16.35
C ALA A 188 13.05 0.94 14.92
N ILE A 189 13.05 1.97 14.08
CA ILE A 189 12.68 1.86 12.66
C ILE A 189 13.66 0.92 11.93
N ILE A 190 14.96 1.08 12.14
CA ILE A 190 15.98 0.23 11.49
C ILE A 190 15.83 -1.24 11.88
N LYS A 191 15.54 -1.51 13.16
CA LYS A 191 15.27 -2.86 13.65
C LYS A 191 14.06 -3.47 12.94
N ASP A 192 12.97 -2.73 12.78
CA ASP A 192 11.77 -3.22 12.10
C ASP A 192 11.97 -3.37 10.58
N LEU A 193 12.77 -2.49 9.96
CA LEU A 193 13.19 -2.62 8.56
C LEU A 193 13.96 -3.91 8.32
N ALA A 194 14.86 -4.31 9.23
CA ALA A 194 15.58 -5.56 9.15
C ALA A 194 14.66 -6.81 9.22
N ASP A 195 13.47 -6.66 9.79
CA ASP A 195 12.46 -7.72 9.91
C ASP A 195 11.46 -7.75 8.74
N ALA A 196 11.51 -6.79 7.81
CA ALA A 196 10.59 -6.68 6.67
C ALA A 196 10.44 -8.00 5.89
N GLN A 197 11.57 -8.68 5.61
CA GLN A 197 11.57 -9.94 4.87
C GLN A 197 10.81 -11.07 5.60
N LYS A 198 10.74 -11.04 6.93
CA LYS A 198 10.00 -12.05 7.71
C LYS A 198 8.49 -11.91 7.51
N LEU A 199 8.00 -10.68 7.40
CA LEU A 199 6.60 -10.37 7.07
C LEU A 199 6.30 -10.73 5.61
N GLN A 200 7.20 -10.37 4.71
CA GLN A 200 7.10 -10.64 3.28
C GLN A 200 6.97 -12.13 2.94
N LYS A 201 7.65 -13.01 3.70
CA LYS A 201 7.50 -14.48 3.59
C LYS A 201 6.10 -14.99 3.93
N LYS A 202 5.26 -14.18 4.59
CA LYS A 202 3.83 -14.46 4.82
C LYS A 202 2.91 -13.83 3.77
N GLY A 203 3.47 -13.19 2.75
CA GLY A 203 2.72 -12.50 1.70
C GLY A 203 2.31 -11.08 2.08
N ILE A 204 2.88 -10.52 3.15
CA ILE A 204 2.62 -9.15 3.60
C ILE A 204 3.53 -8.18 2.83
N THR A 205 2.95 -7.14 2.26
CA THR A 205 3.64 -6.00 1.66
C THR A 205 4.18 -5.09 2.77
N VAL A 206 5.44 -4.68 2.68
CA VAL A 206 6.07 -3.81 3.70
C VAL A 206 6.51 -2.49 3.09
N LEU A 207 5.97 -1.38 3.60
CA LEU A 207 6.29 -0.01 3.18
C LEU A 207 6.96 0.74 4.33
N LEU A 208 7.83 1.70 3.98
CA LEU A 208 8.35 2.68 4.93
C LEU A 208 7.62 4.01 4.75
N SER A 209 6.96 4.50 5.81
CA SER A 209 6.46 5.87 5.85
C SER A 209 7.61 6.83 6.10
N VAL A 210 7.61 7.94 5.38
CA VAL A 210 8.58 9.02 5.56
C VAL A 210 7.80 10.30 5.82
N LEU A 211 7.94 10.81 7.04
CA LEU A 211 7.24 11.96 7.59
C LEU A 211 8.14 13.21 7.53
N ASN A 212 7.61 14.44 7.44
CA ASN A 212 8.46 15.62 7.70
C ASN A 212 8.85 15.70 9.20
N ASP A 213 9.73 16.62 9.61
CA ASP A 213 10.29 16.61 10.98
C ASP A 213 10.34 17.97 11.68
N HIS A 214 9.30 18.77 11.54
CA HIS A 214 9.22 20.13 12.10
C HIS A 214 10.38 21.02 11.64
N GLU A 215 10.71 20.93 10.36
CA GLU A 215 11.73 21.76 9.73
C GLU A 215 11.14 22.51 8.53
N SER A 216 11.89 23.49 8.03
CA SER A 216 11.53 24.32 6.86
C SER A 216 11.59 23.58 5.51
N HIS A 217 11.60 22.25 5.53
CA HIS A 217 11.71 21.36 4.37
C HIS A 217 10.66 20.26 4.46
N SER A 218 10.02 19.96 3.33
CA SER A 218 8.95 18.97 3.29
C SER A 218 8.78 18.32 1.92
N TRP A 219 7.94 17.30 1.88
CA TRP A 219 7.43 16.70 0.65
C TRP A 219 6.78 17.71 -0.31
N SER A 220 6.21 18.79 0.22
CA SER A 220 5.57 19.86 -0.56
C SER A 220 6.48 21.07 -0.84
N SER A 221 7.79 21.00 -0.56
CA SER A 221 8.73 22.13 -0.73
C SER A 221 9.91 21.93 -1.69
N PHE A 222 9.90 20.90 -2.54
CA PHE A 222 10.89 20.72 -3.60
C PHE A 222 10.69 21.74 -4.74
N SER A 223 11.71 22.57 -4.99
CA SER A 223 11.79 23.53 -6.10
C SER A 223 12.72 23.08 -7.23
N ASP A 224 13.66 22.18 -6.93
CA ASP A 224 14.72 21.76 -7.84
C ASP A 224 14.60 20.25 -8.16
N PRO A 225 14.45 19.88 -9.44
CA PRO A 225 14.49 18.50 -9.89
C PRO A 225 15.76 17.72 -9.49
N GLU A 226 16.91 18.38 -9.37
CA GLU A 226 18.16 17.72 -8.96
C GLU A 226 18.08 17.28 -7.48
N ASP A 227 17.61 18.16 -6.59
CA ASP A 227 17.37 17.87 -5.17
C ASP A 227 16.29 16.79 -4.98
N ALA A 228 15.16 16.90 -5.71
CA ALA A 228 14.13 15.87 -5.71
C ALA A 228 14.64 14.50 -6.21
N GLY A 229 15.50 14.52 -7.24
CA GLY A 229 16.16 13.33 -7.76
C GLY A 229 17.13 12.71 -6.76
N ASN A 230 17.92 13.52 -6.05
CA ASN A 230 18.85 13.06 -5.03
C ASN A 230 18.11 12.47 -3.82
N PHE A 231 17.02 13.09 -3.38
CA PHE A 231 16.17 12.54 -2.34
C PHE A 231 15.55 11.20 -2.75
N ALA A 232 15.03 11.10 -3.99
CA ALA A 232 14.50 9.83 -4.52
C ALA A 232 15.58 8.72 -4.60
N LYS A 233 16.86 9.05 -4.83
CA LYS A 233 17.98 8.08 -4.78
C LYS A 233 18.20 7.53 -3.38
N GLN A 234 18.08 8.37 -2.35
CA GLN A 234 18.18 7.93 -0.95
C GLN A 234 17.05 6.94 -0.62
N LEU A 235 15.81 7.28 -1.01
CA LEU A 235 14.66 6.38 -0.84
C LEU A 235 14.86 5.05 -1.56
N LYS A 236 15.38 5.08 -2.80
CA LYS A 236 15.73 3.87 -3.55
C LYS A 236 16.75 3.01 -2.83
N HIS A 237 17.82 3.63 -2.33
CA HIS A 237 18.85 2.93 -1.59
C HIS A 237 18.27 2.22 -0.36
N ILE A 238 17.41 2.89 0.42
CA ILE A 238 16.73 2.28 1.57
C ILE A 238 15.84 1.10 1.13
N VAL A 239 15.02 1.30 0.08
CA VAL A 239 14.14 0.26 -0.45
C VAL A 239 14.93 -0.96 -0.94
N GLU A 240 16.11 -0.76 -1.55
CA GLU A 240 16.97 -1.84 -2.01
C GLU A 240 17.68 -2.54 -0.85
N ASN A 241 18.28 -1.80 0.08
CA ASN A 241 19.04 -2.35 1.21
C ASN A 241 18.16 -3.23 2.12
N TYR A 242 16.93 -2.79 2.40
CA TYR A 242 16.00 -3.54 3.26
C TYR A 242 14.99 -4.38 2.48
N ASN A 243 15.10 -4.42 1.14
CA ASN A 243 14.18 -5.13 0.25
C ASN A 243 12.71 -4.78 0.47
N LEU A 244 12.40 -3.49 0.64
CA LEU A 244 11.03 -3.02 0.87
C LEU A 244 10.17 -3.09 -0.40
N ASP A 245 8.86 -3.09 -0.22
CA ASP A 245 7.90 -3.07 -1.33
C ASP A 245 7.63 -1.66 -1.86
N GLY A 246 7.95 -0.63 -1.08
CA GLY A 246 7.77 0.76 -1.47
C GLY A 246 7.90 1.78 -0.34
N ILE A 247 7.48 3.00 -0.64
CA ILE A 247 7.49 4.16 0.26
C ILE A 247 6.07 4.67 0.44
N ASP A 248 5.74 5.03 1.68
CA ASP A 248 4.57 5.84 2.00
C ASP A 248 4.96 7.30 2.28
N ILE A 249 4.22 8.23 1.68
CA ILE A 249 4.42 9.67 1.83
C ILE A 249 3.50 10.18 2.92
N ASP A 250 4.08 10.68 4.00
CA ASP A 250 3.34 11.40 5.03
C ASP A 250 3.78 12.87 5.07
N ASP A 251 3.03 13.72 4.35
CA ASP A 251 3.32 15.15 4.28
C ASP A 251 2.64 15.87 5.45
N GLU A 252 3.02 15.55 6.68
CA GLU A 252 2.61 16.26 7.89
C GLU A 252 3.81 16.85 8.63
N TRP A 253 3.55 17.74 9.60
CA TRP A 253 4.58 18.23 10.53
C TRP A 253 5.75 18.99 9.90
N ALA A 254 5.57 19.65 8.76
CA ALA A 254 6.49 20.69 8.33
C ALA A 254 6.31 21.95 9.21
N GLU A 255 7.35 22.80 9.32
CA GLU A 255 7.16 24.12 9.93
C GLU A 255 6.12 24.93 9.15
N GLU A 256 5.35 25.78 9.85
CA GLU A 256 4.26 26.56 9.24
C GLU A 256 4.72 27.43 8.06
N ASN A 257 5.93 27.99 8.16
CA ASN A 257 6.52 28.86 7.13
C ASN A 257 7.22 28.10 6.00
N THR A 258 7.16 26.76 5.99
CA THR A 258 7.74 25.95 4.91
C THR A 258 7.06 26.29 3.58
N PRO A 259 7.82 26.65 2.52
CA PRO A 259 7.22 26.95 1.22
C PRO A 259 6.42 25.77 0.67
N LYS A 260 5.16 26.02 0.32
CA LYS A 260 4.30 25.05 -0.38
C LYS A 260 4.40 25.29 -1.88
N ILE A 261 5.16 24.43 -2.55
CA ILE A 261 5.37 24.47 -3.99
C ILE A 261 4.35 23.54 -4.64
N PRO A 262 3.38 24.05 -5.43
CA PRO A 262 2.28 23.22 -5.93
C PRO A 262 2.72 22.01 -6.77
N THR A 263 3.86 22.11 -7.45
CA THR A 263 4.42 21.03 -8.29
C THR A 263 5.35 20.08 -7.53
N SER A 264 5.69 20.35 -6.26
CA SER A 264 6.70 19.59 -5.51
C SER A 264 6.38 18.10 -5.43
N LEU A 265 5.17 17.77 -4.97
CA LEU A 265 4.73 16.38 -4.82
C LEU A 265 4.72 15.64 -6.17
N ALA A 266 4.27 16.29 -7.23
CA ALA A 266 4.32 15.72 -8.58
C ALA A 266 5.77 15.49 -9.06
N MET A 267 6.68 16.43 -8.76
CA MET A 267 8.09 16.37 -9.13
C MET A 267 8.82 15.23 -8.41
N VAL A 268 8.77 15.19 -7.08
CA VAL A 268 9.49 14.18 -6.30
C VAL A 268 8.94 12.78 -6.57
N THR A 269 7.62 12.62 -6.72
CA THR A 269 7.03 11.32 -7.06
C THR A 269 7.35 10.88 -8.50
N ALA A 270 7.50 11.82 -9.45
CA ALA A 270 7.99 11.49 -10.79
C ALA A 270 9.45 10.99 -10.74
N MET A 271 10.30 11.60 -9.91
CA MET A 271 11.67 11.12 -9.69
C MET A 271 11.69 9.74 -9.03
N MET A 272 10.82 9.48 -8.05
CA MET A 272 10.67 8.16 -7.44
C MET A 272 10.22 7.12 -8.47
N ARG A 273 9.25 7.45 -9.34
CA ARG A 273 8.78 6.55 -10.41
C ARG A 273 9.85 6.25 -11.43
N PHE A 274 10.66 7.25 -11.82
CA PHE A 274 11.78 7.05 -12.72
C PHE A 274 12.82 6.08 -12.13
N GLN A 275 13.11 6.20 -10.83
CA GLN A 275 14.15 5.41 -10.18
C GLN A 275 13.69 4.04 -9.68
N MET A 276 12.41 3.91 -9.36
CA MET A 276 11.78 2.72 -8.78
C MET A 276 10.41 2.43 -9.42
N PRO A 277 10.36 2.11 -10.73
CA PRO A 277 9.10 1.99 -11.47
C PRO A 277 8.15 0.92 -10.92
N ASP A 278 8.70 -0.16 -10.35
CA ASP A 278 7.93 -1.32 -9.88
C ASP A 278 7.61 -1.30 -8.37
N LYS A 279 7.94 -0.21 -7.66
CA LYS A 279 7.72 -0.09 -6.21
C LYS A 279 6.41 0.63 -5.91
N ILE A 280 5.83 0.35 -4.76
CA ILE A 280 4.63 1.06 -4.31
C ILE A 280 5.02 2.49 -3.90
N ILE A 281 4.22 3.46 -4.32
CA ILE A 281 4.24 4.81 -3.74
C ILE A 281 2.84 5.04 -3.22
N SER A 282 2.70 5.11 -1.90
CA SER A 282 1.43 5.44 -1.28
C SER A 282 1.50 6.76 -0.55
N LYS A 283 0.35 7.27 -0.10
CA LYS A 283 0.28 8.52 0.62
C LYS A 283 -0.76 8.45 1.74
N ALA A 284 -0.37 8.95 2.90
CA ALA A 284 -1.26 9.44 3.94
C ALA A 284 -2.08 10.63 3.43
N LEU A 285 -3.39 10.45 3.29
CA LEU A 285 -4.35 11.41 2.75
C LEU A 285 -5.08 12.15 3.89
N TRP A 286 -4.77 13.43 4.04
CA TRP A 286 -5.33 14.31 5.07
C TRP A 286 -6.38 15.27 4.49
N ALA A 287 -7.65 15.08 4.87
CA ALA A 287 -8.78 15.79 4.25
C ALA A 287 -9.16 17.06 5.02
N LYS A 288 -9.21 18.17 4.27
CA LYS A 288 -10.26 19.22 4.28
C LYS A 288 -9.93 20.35 3.28
N THR A 289 -8.67 20.51 2.89
CA THR A 289 -8.19 21.37 1.78
C THR A 289 -6.76 21.04 1.33
N ARG A 290 -5.96 20.36 2.18
CA ARG A 290 -4.52 20.17 1.98
C ARG A 290 -4.16 19.29 0.78
N ASP A 291 -4.63 18.04 0.74
CA ASP A 291 -4.18 17.08 -0.27
C ASP A 291 -4.98 17.11 -1.57
N ILE A 292 -6.24 17.57 -1.52
CA ILE A 292 -7.15 17.62 -2.68
C ILE A 292 -6.56 18.50 -3.79
N GLU A 293 -5.90 19.61 -3.44
CA GLU A 293 -5.27 20.52 -4.42
C GLU A 293 -4.15 19.86 -5.21
N TYR A 294 -3.43 18.91 -4.61
CA TYR A 294 -2.36 18.18 -5.28
C TYR A 294 -2.86 17.00 -6.12
N LEU A 295 -4.04 16.45 -5.79
CA LEU A 295 -4.57 15.24 -6.45
C LEU A 295 -5.39 15.53 -7.71
N ASN A 296 -6.09 16.68 -7.78
CA ASN A 296 -7.01 16.99 -8.87
C ASN A 296 -6.35 17.42 -10.21
N LYS A 297 -5.17 16.87 -10.54
CA LYS A 297 -4.36 17.20 -11.75
C LYS A 297 -4.22 18.69 -12.07
N LYS A 298 -4.34 19.56 -11.06
CA LYS A 298 -4.23 21.02 -11.23
C LYS A 298 -2.78 21.45 -11.43
N HIS A 299 -1.85 20.75 -10.79
CA HIS A 299 -0.43 21.06 -10.82
C HIS A 299 0.36 19.88 -11.39
N SER A 300 1.03 20.09 -12.52
CA SER A 300 1.92 19.12 -13.15
C SER A 300 3.37 19.52 -13.05
N TYR A 301 4.25 18.54 -12.80
CA TYR A 301 5.67 18.69 -13.07
C TYR A 301 5.95 18.36 -14.54
N HIS A 302 6.76 19.18 -15.20
CA HIS A 302 7.21 18.96 -16.57
C HIS A 302 8.62 18.38 -16.55
N GLY A 303 8.73 17.09 -16.84
CA GLY A 303 10.02 16.40 -16.93
C GLY A 303 10.82 16.82 -18.17
N LYS A 304 12.12 16.45 -18.21
CA LYS A 304 13.01 16.73 -19.35
C LYS A 304 12.54 16.08 -20.66
N GLU A 305 11.72 15.04 -20.55
CA GLU A 305 11.08 14.31 -21.65
C GLU A 305 9.83 15.00 -22.20
N ASN A 306 9.52 16.24 -21.79
CA ASN A 306 8.32 16.99 -22.17
C ASN A 306 6.99 16.30 -21.80
N LYS A 307 7.01 15.38 -20.83
CA LYS A 307 5.83 14.73 -20.26
C LYS A 307 5.37 15.45 -19.00
N LYS A 308 4.06 15.66 -18.89
CA LYS A 308 3.41 16.10 -17.65
C LYS A 308 3.29 14.94 -16.68
N HIS A 309 3.71 15.15 -15.45
CA HIS A 309 3.52 14.24 -14.34
C HIS A 309 2.61 14.87 -13.31
N PHE A 310 1.65 14.10 -12.81
CA PHE A 310 0.74 14.50 -11.76
C PHE A 310 0.93 13.58 -10.56
N LEU A 311 0.72 14.08 -9.34
CA LEU A 311 0.82 13.27 -8.13
C LEU A 311 -0.04 12.01 -8.23
N VAL A 312 -1.32 12.18 -8.58
CA VAL A 312 -2.30 11.07 -8.70
C VAL A 312 -1.86 9.95 -9.64
N ASP A 313 -1.19 10.29 -10.76
CA ASP A 313 -0.71 9.30 -11.73
C ASP A 313 0.51 8.54 -11.21
N ASN A 314 1.24 9.12 -10.25
CA ASN A 314 2.39 8.51 -9.62
C ASN A 314 2.02 7.69 -8.38
N LEU A 315 0.85 7.87 -7.78
CA LEU A 315 0.44 7.11 -6.59
C LEU A 315 -0.13 5.73 -6.96
N THR A 316 0.23 4.72 -6.18
CA THR A 316 -0.36 3.37 -6.23
C THR A 316 -1.61 3.27 -5.34
N TYR A 317 -1.50 3.82 -4.11
CA TYR A 317 -2.52 3.74 -3.07
C TYR A 317 -2.60 5.03 -2.26
N GLY A 318 -3.73 5.26 -1.62
CA GLY A 318 -3.95 6.34 -0.67
C GLY A 318 -4.70 5.85 0.56
N TRP A 319 -4.31 6.33 1.74
CA TRP A 319 -4.91 5.96 3.02
C TRP A 319 -5.50 7.20 3.65
N GLU A 320 -6.82 7.27 3.79
CA GLU A 320 -7.46 8.43 4.41
C GLU A 320 -7.21 8.42 5.92
N MET A 321 -6.58 9.48 6.44
CA MET A 321 -6.03 9.48 7.79
C MET A 321 -6.92 10.15 8.85
N SER A 322 -8.18 10.48 8.53
CA SER A 322 -8.98 11.28 9.46
C SER A 322 -9.82 10.39 10.35
N TYR A 323 -9.40 10.31 11.61
CA TYR A 323 -9.95 9.39 12.61
C TYR A 323 -10.97 10.05 13.54
N ASP A 324 -11.16 11.36 13.43
CA ASP A 324 -12.02 12.15 14.31
C ASP A 324 -13.50 11.83 14.11
N ILE A 325 -14.20 11.62 15.22
CA ILE A 325 -15.64 11.37 15.24
C ILE A 325 -16.37 12.72 15.31
N PRO A 326 -17.49 12.93 14.58
CA PRO A 326 -18.18 11.97 13.71
C PRO A 326 -17.68 11.93 12.26
N ASP A 327 -16.79 12.84 11.87
CA ASP A 327 -16.28 13.00 10.49
C ASP A 327 -15.71 11.69 9.89
N VAL A 328 -15.23 10.75 10.72
CA VAL A 328 -14.72 9.43 10.29
C VAL A 328 -15.75 8.61 9.50
N PHE A 329 -17.04 8.84 9.69
CA PHE A 329 -18.12 8.13 8.97
C PHE A 329 -18.69 8.94 7.79
N ASP A 330 -18.05 10.05 7.44
CA ASP A 330 -18.38 10.81 6.25
C ASP A 330 -17.68 10.19 5.03
N ILE A 331 -18.46 9.74 4.04
CA ILE A 331 -17.89 9.16 2.81
C ILE A 331 -17.37 10.25 1.87
N GLU A 332 -17.89 11.48 1.98
CA GLU A 332 -17.55 12.58 1.07
C GLU A 332 -16.05 12.92 1.18
N ARG A 333 -15.46 12.62 2.33
CA ARG A 333 -14.00 12.66 2.56
C ARG A 333 -13.23 11.80 1.56
N LEU A 334 -13.68 10.57 1.30
CA LEU A 334 -13.04 9.69 0.31
C LEU A 334 -13.39 10.11 -1.11
N GLU A 335 -14.64 10.51 -1.35
CA GLU A 335 -15.12 10.92 -2.68
C GLU A 335 -14.31 12.10 -3.21
N ALA A 336 -13.90 13.02 -2.33
CA ALA A 336 -13.07 14.16 -2.69
C ALA A 336 -11.73 13.77 -3.34
N TYR A 337 -11.13 12.63 -2.96
CA TYR A 337 -9.90 12.14 -3.56
C TYR A 337 -10.11 11.39 -4.87
N CYS A 338 -11.34 10.93 -5.13
CA CYS A 338 -11.68 10.04 -6.22
C CYS A 338 -12.54 10.71 -7.30
N LYS A 339 -12.56 12.04 -7.35
CA LYS A 339 -13.36 12.79 -8.34
C LYS A 339 -12.79 12.56 -9.75
N GLU A 340 -13.55 11.84 -10.57
CA GLU A 340 -13.22 11.59 -11.97
C GLU A 340 -13.24 12.91 -12.80
N PRO A 341 -12.41 13.03 -13.84
CA PRO A 341 -11.46 12.03 -14.36
C PRO A 341 -10.06 12.09 -13.71
N ASP A 342 -9.85 13.02 -12.78
CA ASP A 342 -8.53 13.43 -12.32
C ASP A 342 -8.12 12.82 -10.98
N GLY A 343 -9.04 12.21 -10.25
CA GLY A 343 -8.82 11.63 -8.93
C GLY A 343 -8.23 10.22 -8.90
N MET A 344 -7.95 9.74 -7.69
CA MET A 344 -7.54 8.37 -7.46
C MET A 344 -8.68 7.40 -7.77
N LYS A 345 -8.34 6.19 -8.21
CA LYS A 345 -9.32 5.11 -8.36
C LYS A 345 -9.82 4.70 -6.97
N LYS A 346 -11.14 4.62 -6.76
CA LYS A 346 -11.75 4.21 -5.46
C LYS A 346 -11.12 2.94 -4.87
N LYS A 347 -10.87 1.91 -5.70
CA LYS A 347 -10.22 0.64 -5.30
C LYS A 347 -8.78 0.76 -4.79
N SER A 348 -8.13 1.91 -5.01
CA SER A 348 -6.79 2.25 -4.51
C SER A 348 -6.83 3.12 -3.24
N VAL A 349 -8.02 3.50 -2.76
CA VAL A 349 -8.18 4.35 -1.58
C VAL A 349 -8.82 3.54 -0.46
N CYS A 350 -8.19 3.54 0.72
CA CYS A 350 -8.70 2.88 1.91
C CYS A 350 -9.09 3.90 2.98
N LYS A 351 -10.10 3.58 3.78
CA LYS A 351 -10.49 4.39 4.93
C LYS A 351 -9.63 4.08 6.15
N GLY A 352 -9.04 5.09 6.77
CA GLY A 352 -8.33 4.94 8.04
C GLY A 352 -9.20 5.06 9.27
N PHE A 353 -8.82 4.29 10.30
CA PHE A 353 -9.33 4.29 11.66
C PHE A 353 -8.16 4.27 12.66
N GLU A 354 -8.38 4.72 13.89
CA GLU A 354 -7.36 4.72 14.94
C GLU A 354 -7.76 3.81 16.11
N GLY A 355 -6.82 2.96 16.56
CA GLY A 355 -7.01 2.11 17.74
C GLY A 355 -7.35 2.91 19.00
N GLY A 356 -8.31 2.42 19.79
CA GLY A 356 -8.71 3.04 21.06
C GLY A 356 -9.79 4.14 20.94
N LYS A 357 -10.22 4.48 19.73
CA LYS A 357 -11.39 5.35 19.51
C LYS A 357 -12.71 4.56 19.73
N PRO A 358 -13.76 5.21 20.27
CA PRO A 358 -15.01 4.53 20.65
C PRO A 358 -15.98 4.34 19.47
N TYR A 359 -15.58 3.58 18.44
CA TYR A 359 -16.43 3.33 17.28
C TYR A 359 -17.57 2.35 17.61
N LYS A 360 -18.83 2.80 17.43
CA LYS A 360 -20.01 1.94 17.61
C LYS A 360 -20.13 0.93 16.48
N ASP A 361 -20.56 -0.28 16.82
CA ASP A 361 -20.69 -1.39 15.87
C ASP A 361 -21.67 -1.06 14.75
N ALA A 362 -22.83 -0.51 15.07
CA ALA A 362 -23.86 -0.15 14.09
C ALA A 362 -23.38 0.88 13.05
N ASP A 363 -22.59 1.87 13.47
CA ASP A 363 -22.03 2.89 12.59
C ASP A 363 -20.98 2.27 11.65
N LEU A 364 -20.11 1.42 12.18
CA LEU A 364 -19.11 0.69 11.40
C LEU A 364 -19.75 -0.23 10.37
N HIS A 365 -20.77 -1.01 10.76
CA HIS A 365 -21.53 -1.88 9.84
C HIS A 365 -22.10 -1.08 8.68
N THR A 366 -22.89 -0.04 8.99
CA THR A 366 -23.55 0.81 7.98
C THR A 366 -22.53 1.45 7.03
N TYR A 367 -21.41 1.92 7.58
CA TYR A 367 -20.38 2.59 6.79
C TYR A 367 -19.60 1.60 5.91
N PHE A 368 -19.27 0.40 6.41
CA PHE A 368 -18.58 -0.62 5.63
C PHE A 368 -19.41 -1.13 4.46
N ASP A 369 -20.73 -1.28 4.63
CA ASP A 369 -21.62 -1.59 3.52
C ASP A 369 -21.59 -0.50 2.44
N LYS A 370 -21.54 0.77 2.85
CA LYS A 370 -21.38 1.90 1.93
C LYS A 370 -20.03 1.83 1.19
N LEU A 371 -18.92 1.59 1.89
CA LEU A 371 -17.59 1.49 1.28
C LEU A 371 -17.51 0.36 0.24
N LYS A 372 -18.02 -0.84 0.57
CA LYS A 372 -18.07 -2.01 -0.33
C LYS A 372 -18.94 -1.72 -1.57
N LYS A 373 -20.12 -1.11 -1.37
CA LYS A 373 -21.04 -0.74 -2.46
C LYS A 373 -20.40 0.24 -3.43
N GLU A 374 -19.73 1.27 -2.91
CA GLU A 374 -19.04 2.31 -3.69
C GLU A 374 -17.74 1.83 -4.33
N GLY A 375 -17.20 0.68 -3.92
CA GLY A 375 -15.99 0.08 -4.50
C GLY A 375 -14.67 0.64 -3.97
N TYR A 376 -14.66 1.12 -2.73
CA TYR A 376 -13.41 1.54 -2.06
C TYR A 376 -12.53 0.33 -1.72
N GLY A 377 -11.22 0.55 -1.66
CA GLY A 377 -10.22 -0.51 -1.62
C GLY A 377 -10.21 -1.33 -0.33
N GLY A 378 -10.61 -0.75 0.80
CA GLY A 378 -10.53 -1.39 2.10
C GLY A 378 -10.35 -0.38 3.23
N PHE A 379 -9.61 -0.79 4.25
CA PHE A 379 -9.40 0.00 5.45
C PHE A 379 -7.97 -0.08 5.97
N MET A 380 -7.61 0.91 6.78
CA MET A 380 -6.32 1.03 7.44
C MET A 380 -6.54 1.27 8.93
N VAL A 381 -5.70 0.69 9.79
CA VAL A 381 -5.70 0.95 11.23
C VAL A 381 -4.38 1.57 11.66
N PHE A 382 -4.43 2.78 12.21
CA PHE A 382 -3.33 3.44 12.90
C PHE A 382 -3.23 2.97 14.36
N SER A 383 -2.00 3.01 14.90
CA SER A 383 -1.63 2.47 16.22
C SER A 383 -1.81 0.95 16.34
N PHE A 384 -1.49 0.20 15.28
CA PHE A 384 -1.62 -1.26 15.29
C PHE A 384 -0.71 -1.96 16.32
N GLU A 385 0.37 -1.31 16.75
CA GLU A 385 1.26 -1.79 17.82
C GLU A 385 0.56 -1.95 19.19
N LYS A 386 -0.63 -1.37 19.36
CA LYS A 386 -1.41 -1.42 20.60
C LYS A 386 -2.49 -2.49 20.52
N GLU A 387 -2.84 -3.07 21.66
CA GLU A 387 -3.94 -4.03 21.78
C GLU A 387 -5.27 -3.45 21.23
N SER A 388 -5.57 -2.19 21.54
CA SER A 388 -6.75 -1.50 21.02
C SER A 388 -6.76 -1.34 19.50
N GLY A 389 -5.59 -1.25 18.86
CA GLY A 389 -5.45 -1.28 17.40
C GLY A 389 -5.66 -2.67 16.82
N GLN A 390 -5.15 -3.71 17.49
CA GLN A 390 -5.34 -5.11 17.09
C GLN A 390 -6.79 -5.58 17.24
N ASP A 391 -7.48 -5.15 18.30
CA ASP A 391 -8.90 -5.42 18.52
C ASP A 391 -9.75 -4.73 17.47
N LEU A 392 -9.43 -3.47 17.15
CA LEU A 392 -10.10 -2.75 16.07
C LEU A 392 -9.88 -3.45 14.73
N MET A 393 -8.63 -3.82 14.38
CA MET A 393 -8.33 -4.58 13.17
C MET A 393 -9.16 -5.86 13.08
N LYS A 394 -9.28 -6.61 14.18
CA LYS A 394 -10.10 -7.84 14.25
C LYS A 394 -11.56 -7.56 13.88
N LYS A 395 -12.11 -6.50 14.49
CA LYS A 395 -13.48 -6.06 14.27
C LYS A 395 -13.71 -5.67 12.81
N LEU A 396 -12.85 -4.82 12.25
CA LEU A 396 -12.98 -4.36 10.87
C LEU A 396 -12.82 -5.51 9.86
N LEU A 397 -11.92 -6.47 10.12
CA LEU A 397 -11.76 -7.66 9.29
C LEU A 397 -13.01 -8.54 9.26
N LYS A 398 -13.68 -8.72 10.41
CA LYS A 398 -14.95 -9.46 10.49
C LYS A 398 -16.05 -8.77 9.70
N LEU A 399 -16.23 -7.46 9.93
CA LEU A 399 -17.23 -6.63 9.26
C LEU A 399 -17.09 -6.66 7.74
N TRP A 400 -15.86 -6.54 7.24
CA TRP A 400 -15.62 -6.54 5.80
C TRP A 400 -15.76 -7.94 5.17
N GLN A 401 -15.67 -9.02 5.96
CA GLN A 401 -15.93 -10.39 5.49
C GLN A 401 -17.39 -10.82 5.62
N ASP A 402 -18.25 -9.97 6.17
CA ASP A 402 -19.62 -10.33 6.57
C ASP A 402 -19.65 -11.54 7.52
N GLU A 403 -18.57 -11.73 8.30
CA GLU A 403 -18.50 -12.74 9.37
C GLU A 403 -19.04 -12.12 10.67
N ALA A 404 -20.16 -12.66 11.17
CA ALA A 404 -20.72 -12.30 12.48
C ALA A 404 -19.77 -12.68 13.65
#